data_AF-A0AAE0W9Z2-F1
#
_entry.id   AF-A0AAE0W9Z2-F1
#
_cell.length_a   1.000
_cell.length_b   1.000
_cell.length_c   1.000
_cell.angle_alpha   90.00
_cell.angle_beta   90.00
_cell.angle_gamma   90.00
#
_symmetry.space_group_name_H-M   'P 1'
#
loop_
_entity.id
_entity.type
_entity.pdbx_description
1 polymer ?
#
loop_
_entity_poly.entity_id
_entity_poly.type
_entity_poly.pdbx_seq_one_letter_code
_entity_poly.pdbx_strand_id
1 'polypeptide(L)'
;MDTVRNFGAEAVMTSAGHLTGTDRCEEAVKEFSRMSGREPRVVINIQGDEPVIDPQQILRLADTFRPDVHEINTLVLPTEIGPDTPVIKDKAFAAVTGDGRVLYFSRYTLPYVKSGGTGSEIPSYRRFVSLPPSALEKSESLEQNRWLENGGTIRVFETATETLSVDTPEDVIAVERYLESHPDLI
;
A
#
# COMPACT_ATOMS: atom_id res chain seq x y z
N MET A 1 -15.14 4.75 -17.69
CA MET A 1 -16.33 4.79 -16.82
C MET A 1 -17.39 3.82 -17.26
N ASP A 2 -17.75 3.79 -18.54
CA ASP A 2 -18.82 2.91 -19.04
C ASP A 2 -18.53 1.43 -18.79
N THR A 3 -17.28 0.98 -18.99
CA THR A 3 -16.87 -0.39 -18.62
C THR A 3 -17.18 -0.72 -17.15
N VAL A 4 -16.85 0.19 -16.22
CA VAL A 4 -17.08 0.01 -14.77
C VAL A 4 -18.56 -0.05 -14.43
N ARG A 5 -19.33 0.87 -15.01
CA ARG A 5 -20.78 0.93 -14.80
C ARG A 5 -21.51 -0.26 -15.41
N ASN A 6 -21.02 -0.80 -16.53
CA ASN A 6 -21.63 -1.94 -17.21
C ASN A 6 -21.60 -3.23 -16.37
N PHE A 7 -20.62 -3.40 -15.47
CA PHE A 7 -20.62 -4.51 -14.51
C PHE A 7 -21.22 -4.13 -13.14
N GLY A 8 -21.92 -2.99 -13.05
CA GLY A 8 -22.70 -2.61 -11.87
C GLY A 8 -21.93 -1.89 -10.77
N ALA A 9 -20.67 -1.51 -11.00
CA ALA A 9 -19.89 -0.74 -10.03
C ALA A 9 -20.10 0.78 -10.16
N GLU A 10 -19.92 1.47 -9.04
CA GLU A 10 -19.91 2.93 -9.00
C GLU A 10 -18.57 3.47 -9.50
N ALA A 11 -18.61 4.61 -10.21
CA ALA A 11 -17.41 5.27 -10.71
C ALA A 11 -17.51 6.78 -10.53
N VAL A 12 -16.46 7.36 -9.93
CA VAL A 12 -16.28 8.80 -9.73
C VAL A 12 -15.15 9.32 -10.62
N MET A 13 -15.30 10.52 -11.18
CA MET A 13 -14.23 11.18 -11.92
C MET A 13 -13.41 12.00 -10.92
N THR A 14 -12.10 11.85 -10.97
CA THR A 14 -11.15 12.67 -10.21
C THR A 14 -10.36 13.57 -11.16
N SER A 15 -9.81 14.66 -10.62
CA SER A 15 -8.94 15.59 -11.33
C SER A 15 -7.72 14.89 -11.94
N ALA A 16 -7.39 15.27 -13.18
CA ALA A 16 -6.17 14.85 -13.85
C ALA A 16 -4.91 15.54 -13.29
N GLY A 17 -5.07 16.56 -12.44
CA GLY A 17 -3.97 17.33 -11.86
C GLY A 17 -3.38 16.75 -10.57
N HIS A 18 -3.90 15.63 -10.07
CA HIS A 18 -3.37 14.98 -8.88
C HIS A 18 -1.98 14.40 -9.13
N LEU A 19 -1.07 14.69 -8.20
CA LEU A 19 0.32 14.22 -8.27
C LEU A 19 0.50 12.85 -7.62
N THR A 20 -0.41 12.46 -6.72
CA THR A 20 -0.28 11.25 -5.90
C THR A 20 -1.53 10.39 -5.96
N GLY A 21 -1.37 9.10 -5.66
CA GLY A 21 -2.51 8.19 -5.51
C GLY A 21 -3.39 8.58 -4.32
N THR A 22 -2.76 9.04 -3.24
CA THR A 22 -3.44 9.48 -2.01
C THR A 22 -4.37 10.68 -2.25
N ASP A 23 -3.91 11.70 -3.00
CA ASP A 23 -4.74 12.89 -3.32
C ASP A 23 -5.98 12.48 -4.16
N ARG A 24 -5.80 11.54 -5.08
CA ARG A 24 -6.88 10.99 -5.90
C ARG A 24 -7.91 10.24 -5.05
N CYS A 25 -7.47 9.43 -4.10
CA CYS A 25 -8.36 8.73 -3.16
C CYS A 25 -9.15 9.72 -2.30
N GLU A 26 -8.53 10.78 -1.82
CA GLU A 26 -9.22 11.80 -1.02
C GLU A 26 -10.35 12.49 -1.81
N GLU A 27 -10.09 12.87 -3.07
CA GLU A 27 -11.14 13.43 -3.93
C GLU A 27 -12.25 12.41 -4.21
N ALA A 28 -11.88 11.15 -4.51
CA ALA A 28 -12.86 10.10 -4.75
C ALA A 28 -13.81 9.89 -3.55
N VAL A 29 -13.28 9.93 -2.32
CA VAL A 29 -14.08 9.85 -1.09
C VAL A 29 -15.02 11.05 -0.97
N LYS A 30 -14.54 12.28 -1.21
CA LYS A 30 -15.37 13.49 -1.17
C LYS A 30 -16.52 13.43 -2.18
N GLU A 31 -16.23 12.99 -3.40
CA GLU A 31 -17.24 12.83 -4.44
C GLU A 31 -18.25 11.73 -4.10
N PHE A 32 -17.79 10.59 -3.57
CA PHE A 32 -18.66 9.54 -3.07
C PHE A 32 -19.59 10.05 -1.96
N SER A 33 -19.07 10.77 -0.96
CA SER A 33 -19.87 11.32 0.13
C SER A 33 -20.90 12.33 -0.39
N ARG A 34 -20.52 13.18 -1.35
CA ARG A 34 -21.41 14.14 -2.01
C ARG A 34 -22.54 13.45 -2.78
N MET A 35 -22.24 12.36 -3.50
CA MET A 35 -23.22 11.65 -4.34
C MET A 35 -24.15 10.74 -3.53
N SER A 36 -23.61 10.07 -2.51
CA SER A 36 -24.35 9.07 -1.72
C SER A 36 -24.99 9.63 -0.45
N GLY A 37 -24.54 10.80 0.03
CA GLY A 37 -24.93 11.35 1.34
C GLY A 37 -24.38 10.56 2.52
N ARG A 38 -23.38 9.69 2.32
CA ARG A 38 -22.79 8.82 3.34
C ARG A 38 -21.32 9.15 3.53
N GLU A 39 -20.86 9.20 4.78
CA GLU A 39 -19.44 9.30 5.09
C GLU A 39 -18.86 7.92 5.42
N PRO A 40 -17.83 7.46 4.69
CA PRO A 40 -17.20 6.17 4.99
C PRO A 40 -16.43 6.26 6.31
N ARG A 41 -16.56 5.22 7.14
CA ARG A 41 -15.78 5.08 8.39
C ARG A 41 -14.36 4.60 8.14
N VAL A 42 -14.19 3.81 7.09
CA VAL A 42 -12.94 3.22 6.64
C VAL A 42 -12.92 3.26 5.13
N VAL A 43 -11.75 3.53 4.56
CA VAL A 43 -11.48 3.50 3.12
C VAL A 43 -10.31 2.57 2.92
N ILE A 44 -10.48 1.57 2.06
CA ILE A 44 -9.41 0.67 1.64
C ILE A 44 -9.08 1.03 0.21
N ASN A 45 -7.86 1.49 -0.02
CA ASN A 45 -7.36 1.76 -1.35
C ASN A 45 -6.81 0.48 -1.97
N ILE A 46 -7.37 0.05 -3.09
CA ILE A 46 -6.93 -1.12 -3.85
C ILE A 46 -6.43 -0.60 -5.19
N GLN A 47 -5.21 -0.98 -5.57
CA GLN A 47 -4.64 -0.55 -6.84
C GLN A 47 -5.35 -1.27 -8.01
N GLY A 48 -5.51 -0.55 -9.12
CA GLY A 48 -6.21 -1.08 -10.30
C GLY A 48 -5.35 -2.00 -11.17
N ASP A 49 -4.06 -2.11 -10.88
CA ASP A 49 -3.05 -2.91 -11.57
C ASP A 49 -2.79 -4.27 -10.88
N GLU A 50 -3.51 -4.59 -9.80
CA GLU A 50 -3.47 -5.88 -9.09
C GLU A 50 -4.74 -6.70 -9.36
N PRO A 51 -4.94 -7.26 -10.57
CA PRO A 51 -6.20 -7.90 -10.98
C PRO A 51 -6.54 -9.20 -10.23
N VAL A 52 -5.55 -9.83 -9.60
CA VAL A 52 -5.66 -11.12 -8.92
C VAL A 52 -5.39 -11.01 -7.42
N ILE A 53 -5.68 -9.85 -6.83
CA ILE A 53 -5.60 -9.64 -5.39
C ILE A 53 -6.46 -10.66 -4.63
N ASP A 54 -5.90 -11.28 -3.59
CA ASP A 54 -6.62 -12.23 -2.76
C ASP A 54 -7.65 -11.47 -1.89
N PRO A 55 -8.96 -11.76 -2.00
CA PRO A 55 -9.98 -11.10 -1.19
C PRO A 55 -9.73 -11.20 0.32
N GLN A 56 -9.04 -12.24 0.80
CA GLN A 56 -8.66 -12.37 2.20
C GLN A 56 -7.67 -11.29 2.64
N GLN A 57 -6.85 -10.73 1.74
CA GLN A 57 -6.00 -9.57 2.05
C GLN A 57 -6.83 -8.33 2.36
N ILE A 58 -7.89 -8.09 1.57
CA ILE A 58 -8.82 -6.97 1.77
C ILE A 58 -9.57 -7.13 3.09
N LEU A 59 -10.10 -8.33 3.35
CA LEU A 59 -10.81 -8.65 4.59
C LEU A 59 -9.91 -8.52 5.82
N ARG A 60 -8.68 -9.03 5.73
CA ARG A 60 -7.68 -8.86 6.79
C ARG A 60 -7.43 -7.39 7.09
N LEU A 61 -7.24 -6.54 6.07
CA LEU A 61 -7.10 -5.09 6.28
C LEU A 61 -8.35 -4.47 6.90
N ALA A 62 -9.55 -4.86 6.47
CA ALA A 62 -10.79 -4.36 7.03
C ALA A 62 -10.92 -4.67 8.54
N ASP A 63 -10.52 -5.88 8.96
CA ASP A 63 -10.58 -6.33 10.36
C ASP A 63 -9.61 -5.58 11.30
N THR A 64 -8.63 -4.88 10.73
CA THR A 64 -7.70 -4.04 11.50
C THR A 64 -8.29 -2.70 11.89
N PHE A 65 -9.42 -2.31 11.29
CA PHE A 65 -10.07 -1.03 11.56
C PHE A 65 -10.41 -0.90 13.05
N ARG A 66 -9.99 0.23 13.63
CA ARG A 66 -10.32 0.63 15.00
C ARG A 66 -10.90 2.04 14.96
N PRO A 67 -12.13 2.26 15.45
CA PRO A 67 -12.80 3.55 15.29
C PRO A 67 -12.11 4.71 16.01
N ASP A 68 -11.38 4.42 17.09
CA ASP A 68 -10.71 5.44 17.92
C ASP A 68 -9.22 5.61 17.59
N VAL A 69 -8.73 4.93 16.53
CA VAL A 69 -7.32 4.98 16.12
C VAL A 69 -7.21 5.57 14.72
N HIS A 70 -6.39 6.62 14.61
CA HIS A 70 -6.08 7.29 13.34
C HIS A 70 -4.70 6.85 12.84
N GLU A 71 -4.65 5.69 12.18
CA GLU A 71 -3.44 5.13 11.58
C GLU A 71 -3.73 4.61 10.16
N ILE A 72 -2.67 4.45 9.36
CA ILE A 72 -2.74 3.74 8.07
C ILE A 72 -2.35 2.29 8.35
N ASN A 73 -3.18 1.35 7.89
CA ASN A 73 -2.89 -0.07 7.96
C ASN A 73 -2.50 -0.58 6.58
N THR A 74 -1.44 -1.37 6.51
CA THR A 74 -0.96 -1.98 5.26
C THR A 74 -0.57 -3.43 5.48
N LEU A 75 -0.48 -4.20 4.40
CA LEU A 75 0.03 -5.57 4.43
C LEU A 75 1.50 -5.60 4.02
N VAL A 76 2.25 -6.50 4.62
CA VAL A 76 3.64 -6.79 4.24
C VAL A 76 3.83 -8.28 4.06
N LEU A 77 4.67 -8.66 3.11
CA LEU A 77 5.16 -10.02 2.95
C LEU A 77 6.49 -10.15 3.71
N PRO A 78 6.56 -10.97 4.77
CA PRO A 78 7.82 -11.23 5.45
C PRO A 78 8.85 -11.76 4.44
N THR A 79 10.01 -11.11 4.38
CA THR A 79 11.08 -11.47 3.45
C THR A 79 12.35 -11.70 4.27
N GLU A 80 12.99 -12.85 4.08
CA GLU A 80 14.31 -13.10 4.67
C GLU A 80 15.36 -12.23 3.96
N ILE A 81 16.05 -11.39 4.73
CA ILE A 81 17.09 -10.49 4.22
C ILE A 81 18.44 -10.90 4.82
N GLY A 82 19.39 -11.19 3.94
CA GLY A 82 20.78 -11.49 4.27
C GLY A 82 21.76 -10.52 3.60
N PRO A 83 23.07 -10.66 3.86
CA PRO A 83 24.12 -9.80 3.30
C PRO A 83 24.14 -9.76 1.76
N ASP A 84 23.70 -10.84 1.12
CA ASP A 84 23.69 -11.01 -0.34
C ASP A 84 22.30 -10.79 -0.96
N THR A 85 21.31 -10.35 -0.18
CA THR A 85 19.98 -10.05 -0.72
C THR A 85 20.09 -8.86 -1.69
N PRO A 86 19.82 -9.05 -2.99
CA PRO A 86 19.91 -7.96 -3.94
C PRO A 86 18.84 -6.92 -3.64
N VAL A 87 19.10 -5.68 -4.05
CA VAL A 87 18.03 -4.68 -4.16
C VAL A 87 17.01 -5.22 -5.14
N ILE A 88 15.81 -5.54 -4.64
CA ILE A 88 14.71 -5.95 -5.49
C ILE A 88 14.14 -4.68 -6.10
N LYS A 89 14.49 -4.48 -7.37
CA LYS A 89 13.96 -3.38 -8.17
C LYS A 89 12.43 -3.43 -8.10
N ASP A 90 11.81 -2.27 -7.93
CA ASP A 90 10.36 -2.07 -7.89
C ASP A 90 9.64 -2.44 -6.58
N LYS A 91 10.31 -3.10 -5.61
CA LYS A 91 9.76 -3.31 -4.26
C LYS A 91 10.14 -2.18 -3.28
N ALA A 92 9.36 -2.05 -2.21
CA ALA A 92 9.66 -1.20 -1.07
C ALA A 92 9.77 -2.05 0.19
N PHE A 93 10.81 -1.82 0.99
CA PHE A 93 11.04 -2.51 2.25
C PHE A 93 10.60 -1.64 3.41
N ALA A 94 9.93 -2.24 4.39
CA ALA A 94 9.51 -1.57 5.62
C ALA A 94 10.38 -2.05 6.79
N ALA A 95 11.00 -1.13 7.51
CA ALA A 95 11.54 -1.40 8.84
C ALA A 95 10.41 -1.31 9.86
N VAL A 96 10.22 -2.35 10.67
CA VAL A 96 9.07 -2.50 11.57
C VAL A 96 9.55 -2.78 12.99
N THR A 97 8.84 -2.22 13.96
CA THR A 97 9.01 -2.50 15.40
C THR A 97 8.38 -3.83 15.81
N GLY A 98 8.79 -4.41 16.93
CA GLY A 98 8.19 -5.64 17.47
C GLY A 98 6.69 -5.56 17.77
N ASP A 99 6.11 -4.36 17.89
CA ASP A 99 4.65 -4.17 18.01
C ASP A 99 3.95 -3.90 16.67
N GLY A 100 4.62 -4.06 15.53
CA GLY A 100 4.03 -4.00 14.19
C GLY A 100 3.88 -2.59 13.61
N ARG A 101 4.48 -1.56 14.23
CA ARG A 101 4.50 -0.20 13.68
C ARG A 101 5.69 0.00 12.74
N VAL A 102 5.45 0.62 11.59
CA VAL A 102 6.50 1.00 10.64
C VAL A 102 7.31 2.17 11.15
N LEU A 103 8.62 2.06 10.97
CA LEU A 103 9.62 3.07 11.29
C LEU A 103 10.05 3.84 10.05
N TYR A 104 10.23 3.12 8.94
CA TYR A 104 10.73 3.69 7.70
C TYR A 104 10.42 2.78 6.51
N PHE A 105 10.15 3.37 5.34
CA PHE A 105 10.15 2.65 4.08
C PHE A 105 11.33 3.08 3.20
N SER A 106 11.97 2.12 2.54
CA SER A 106 13.05 2.36 1.58
C SER A 106 12.94 1.49 0.34
N ARG A 107 13.47 2.00 -0.78
CA ARG A 107 13.73 1.18 -1.98
C ARG A 107 14.97 0.30 -1.83
N TYR A 108 15.77 0.52 -0.80
CA TYR A 108 16.87 -0.36 -0.42
C TYR A 108 16.42 -1.38 0.61
N THR A 109 17.10 -2.53 0.65
CA THR A 109 16.88 -3.57 1.65
C THR A 109 17.14 -3.03 3.06
N LEU A 110 16.18 -3.24 3.97
CA LEU A 110 16.26 -2.83 5.37
C LEU A 110 16.16 -4.04 6.31
N PRO A 111 16.88 -4.05 7.45
CA PRO A 111 18.00 -3.15 7.78
C PRO A 111 19.22 -3.45 6.91
N TYR A 112 20.14 -2.50 6.80
CA TYR A 112 21.48 -2.81 6.26
C TYR A 112 22.17 -3.83 7.18
N VAL A 113 22.42 -5.03 6.65
CA VAL A 113 23.13 -6.09 7.36
C VAL A 113 24.63 -5.85 7.20
N LYS A 114 25.25 -5.20 8.18
CA LYS A 114 26.72 -5.10 8.24
C LYS A 114 27.29 -6.53 8.29
N SER A 115 28.32 -6.82 7.49
CA SER A 115 28.95 -8.14 7.46
C SER A 115 29.23 -8.66 8.88
N GLY A 116 28.54 -9.74 9.25
CA GLY A 116 28.67 -10.40 10.56
C GLY A 116 27.72 -9.95 11.68
N GLY A 117 26.67 -9.14 11.43
CA GLY A 117 25.72 -8.71 12.47
C GLY A 117 24.24 -8.88 12.11
N THR A 118 23.42 -9.31 13.06
CA THR A 118 21.94 -9.31 12.99
C THR A 118 21.41 -7.94 13.42
N GLY A 119 20.67 -7.24 12.53
CA GLY A 119 20.16 -5.88 12.80
C GLY A 119 19.17 -5.81 13.97
N SER A 120 19.13 -4.67 14.66
CA SER A 120 18.20 -4.38 15.78
C SER A 120 17.45 -3.06 15.56
N GLU A 121 16.30 -2.94 16.23
CA GLU A 121 15.19 -1.99 16.03
C GLU A 121 15.53 -0.48 16.14
N ILE A 122 14.74 0.34 15.43
CA ILE A 122 14.84 1.82 15.36
C ILE A 122 13.58 2.44 16.03
N PRO A 123 13.61 3.65 16.65
CA PRO A 123 12.45 4.24 17.34
C PRO A 123 11.61 5.22 16.49
N SER A 124 10.34 5.44 16.89
CA SER A 124 9.24 6.10 16.14
C SER A 124 9.01 7.60 16.40
N TYR A 125 8.46 8.36 15.42
CA TYR A 125 8.03 9.77 15.57
C TYR A 125 6.66 10.12 14.91
N ARG A 126 6.03 11.27 15.29
CA ARG A 126 4.56 11.54 15.21
C ARG A 126 3.98 12.79 14.40
N ARG A 127 2.77 12.65 13.74
CA ARG A 127 1.75 13.50 12.95
C ARG A 127 1.50 13.65 11.38
N PHE A 128 0.45 14.40 10.97
CA PHE A 128 -0.50 14.15 9.83
C PHE A 128 -0.55 15.19 8.66
N VAL A 129 -1.22 14.75 7.56
CA VAL A 129 -1.57 15.26 6.21
C VAL A 129 -2.27 16.64 6.09
N SER A 130 -1.51 17.56 5.52
CA SER A 130 -1.89 18.63 4.56
C SER A 130 -0.58 19.16 3.95
N LEU A 131 0.33 18.22 3.69
CA LEU A 131 1.75 18.47 3.78
C LEU A 131 2.35 18.52 2.39
N PRO A 132 3.24 19.48 2.13
CA PRO A 132 4.03 19.44 0.91
C PRO A 132 4.78 18.11 0.86
N PRO A 133 5.09 17.62 -0.36
CA PRO A 133 5.91 16.43 -0.51
C PRO A 133 7.18 16.51 0.34
N SER A 134 7.38 15.49 1.17
CA SER A 134 8.39 15.46 2.23
C SER A 134 9.78 15.11 1.68
N ALA A 135 10.84 15.20 2.51
CA ALA A 135 12.20 14.97 2.03
C ALA A 135 12.45 13.49 1.70
N LEU A 136 12.02 12.59 2.60
CA LEU A 136 12.10 11.13 2.45
C LEU A 136 11.17 10.62 1.36
N GLU A 137 9.99 11.21 1.20
CA GLU A 137 9.12 10.90 0.06
C GLU A 137 9.84 11.19 -1.27
N LYS A 138 10.47 12.36 -1.41
CA LYS A 138 11.19 12.72 -2.66
C LYS A 138 12.43 11.87 -2.89
N SER A 139 13.15 11.48 -1.84
CA SER A 139 14.38 10.70 -1.99
C SER A 139 14.11 9.23 -2.32
N GLU A 140 13.03 8.66 -1.77
CA GLU A 140 12.68 7.24 -1.95
C GLU A 140 11.58 7.03 -3.02
N SER A 141 10.91 8.10 -3.45
CA SER A 141 9.70 8.07 -4.27
C SER A 141 8.61 7.19 -3.63
N LEU A 142 8.33 7.43 -2.34
CA LEU A 142 7.38 6.69 -1.51
C LEU A 142 6.47 7.64 -0.72
N GLU A 143 5.19 7.74 -1.11
CA GLU A 143 4.21 8.67 -0.52
C GLU A 143 3.96 8.42 0.97
N GLN A 144 4.02 7.16 1.41
CA GLN A 144 3.84 6.79 2.80
C GLN A 144 4.92 7.36 3.74
N ASN A 145 6.10 7.74 3.21
CA ASN A 145 7.10 8.45 3.98
C ASN A 145 6.64 9.86 4.35
N ARG A 146 5.76 10.50 3.57
CA ARG A 146 5.12 11.79 3.94
C ARG A 146 4.36 11.67 5.24
N TRP A 147 3.63 10.56 5.40
CA TRP A 147 2.90 10.24 6.61
C TRP A 147 3.85 10.01 7.78
N LEU A 148 4.89 9.18 7.62
CA LEU A 148 5.86 8.88 8.69
C LEU A 148 6.73 10.07 9.09
N GLU A 149 7.17 10.92 8.17
CA GLU A 149 8.00 12.10 8.50
C GLU A 149 7.25 13.12 9.32
N ASN A 150 5.97 13.26 9.02
CA ASN A 150 5.13 14.12 9.81
C ASN A 150 4.66 13.39 11.05
N GLY A 151 4.78 12.06 11.06
CA GLY A 151 4.65 11.01 12.08
C GLY A 151 3.27 10.38 12.30
N GLY A 152 2.47 10.35 11.27
CA GLY A 152 1.39 9.42 11.25
C GLY A 152 1.92 8.02 11.57
N THR A 153 1.08 7.22 12.24
CA THR A 153 1.43 5.83 12.53
C THR A 153 1.01 4.98 11.34
N ILE A 154 1.92 4.13 10.85
CA ILE A 154 1.59 3.06 9.91
C ILE A 154 1.78 1.75 10.65
N ARG A 155 0.77 0.87 10.58
CA ARG A 155 0.83 -0.46 11.16
C ARG A 155 0.81 -1.49 10.04
N VAL A 156 1.67 -2.50 10.18
CA VAL A 156 1.73 -3.60 9.23
C VAL A 156 1.04 -4.83 9.79
N PHE A 157 0.46 -5.60 8.88
CA PHE A 157 -0.04 -6.93 9.16
C PHE A 157 0.56 -7.87 8.11
N GLU A 158 0.98 -9.05 8.54
CA GLU A 158 1.63 -10.00 7.64
C GLU A 158 0.60 -10.67 6.72
N THR A 159 1.00 -10.86 5.46
CA THR A 159 0.30 -11.72 4.50
C THR A 159 1.26 -12.80 4.01
N ALA A 160 0.72 -13.98 3.72
CA ALA A 160 1.47 -15.06 3.07
C ALA A 160 1.30 -15.03 1.53
N THR A 161 0.34 -14.25 1.05
CA THR A 161 0.02 -14.15 -0.37
C THR A 161 0.79 -13.00 -1.00
N GLU A 162 1.55 -13.31 -2.05
CA GLU A 162 2.12 -12.31 -2.96
C GLU A 162 1.09 -11.99 -4.05
N THR A 163 0.96 -10.71 -4.40
CA THR A 163 0.06 -10.27 -5.48
C THR A 163 0.84 -10.06 -6.77
N LEU A 164 0.24 -10.39 -7.91
CA LEU A 164 0.77 -10.06 -9.23
C LEU A 164 0.27 -8.68 -9.65
N SER A 165 1.19 -7.71 -9.75
CA SER A 165 0.93 -6.41 -10.35
C SER A 165 1.19 -6.45 -11.86
N VAL A 166 0.52 -5.57 -12.60
CA VAL A 166 0.71 -5.38 -14.05
C VAL A 166 1.32 -4.00 -14.30
N ASP A 167 2.65 -3.93 -14.25
CA ASP A 167 3.41 -2.70 -14.47
C ASP A 167 3.97 -2.62 -15.90
N THR A 168 4.22 -3.78 -16.51
CA THR A 168 4.77 -3.94 -17.85
C THR A 168 3.87 -4.83 -18.72
N PRO A 169 3.96 -4.71 -20.07
CA PRO A 169 3.25 -5.62 -20.97
C PRO A 169 3.56 -7.10 -20.72
N GLU A 170 4.76 -7.42 -20.26
CA GLU A 170 5.20 -8.78 -19.95
C GLU A 170 4.48 -9.39 -18.73
N ASP A 171 4.10 -8.56 -17.75
CA ASP A 171 3.41 -9.00 -16.52
C ASP A 171 2.01 -9.57 -16.82
N VAL A 172 1.37 -9.11 -17.90
CA VAL A 172 0.07 -9.61 -18.37
C VAL A 172 0.11 -11.12 -18.58
N ILE A 173 1.22 -11.65 -19.11
CA ILE A 173 1.36 -13.09 -19.39
C ILE A 173 1.34 -13.89 -18.08
N ALA A 174 1.94 -13.36 -17.01
CA ALA A 174 1.94 -14.03 -15.72
C ALA A 174 0.53 -14.05 -15.11
N VAL A 175 -0.20 -12.94 -15.21
CA VAL A 175 -1.60 -12.84 -14.76
C VAL A 175 -2.53 -13.75 -15.57
N GLU A 176 -2.41 -13.77 -16.90
CA GLU A 176 -3.23 -14.63 -17.76
C GLU A 176 -3.05 -16.11 -17.40
N ARG A 177 -1.80 -16.56 -17.23
CA ARG A 177 -1.51 -17.93 -16.78
C ARG A 177 -2.08 -18.24 -15.40
N TYR A 178 -2.01 -17.27 -14.48
CA TYR A 178 -2.58 -17.43 -13.16
C TYR A 178 -4.10 -17.65 -13.25
N LEU A 179 -4.80 -16.82 -14.02
CA LEU A 179 -6.24 -16.90 -14.24
C LEU A 179 -6.64 -18.22 -14.93
N GLU A 180 -5.88 -18.68 -15.92
CA GLU A 180 -6.10 -19.99 -16.57
C GLU A 180 -6.04 -21.16 -15.58
N SER A 181 -5.17 -21.06 -14.56
CA SER A 181 -5.05 -22.07 -13.51
C SER A 181 -6.09 -21.93 -12.38
N HIS A 182 -6.84 -20.82 -12.34
CA HIS A 182 -7.86 -20.51 -11.33
C HIS A 182 -9.17 -20.03 -11.98
N PRO A 183 -9.87 -20.91 -12.73
CA PRO A 183 -11.07 -20.54 -13.49
C PRO A 183 -12.25 -20.10 -12.62
N ASP A 184 -12.21 -20.34 -11.31
CA ASP A 184 -13.18 -19.86 -10.33
C ASP A 184 -13.14 -18.33 -10.09
N LEU A 185 -12.09 -17.65 -10.56
CA LEU A 185 -11.93 -16.19 -10.46
C LEU A 185 -12.49 -15.41 -11.65
N ILE A 186 -13.01 -16.09 -12.69
CA ILE A 186 -13.47 -15.49 -13.97
C ILE A 186 -15.00 -15.50 -14.07
#